data_AF-A0A0R3UFD8-F1
#
_entry.id   AF-A0A0R3UFD8-F1
#
_cell.length_a   1.000
_cell.length_b   1.000
_cell.length_c   1.000
_cell.angle_alpha   90.00
_cell.angle_beta   90.00
_cell.angle_gamma   90.00
#
_symmetry.space_group_name_H-M   'P 1'
#
loop_
_entity.id
_entity.type
_entity.pdbx_description
1 polymer ?
#
loop_
_entity_poly.entity_id
_entity_poly.type
_entity_poly.pdbx_seq_one_letter_code
_entity_poly.pdbx_strand_id
1 'polypeptide(L)'
;LYQYNDIHDNADISKVKNAVDRIPLSDCFWYIHKWDPEPHPETGLLSICLRCNDSLPSSFLDNKGFVELKFTLSKADRYADQAPHMFIVSGLAVQIKVTLSRLEKKWTNARWALGIALAANYSLPVDEPFRNSTEINISDESAPGTFEDVVIFLSNRSQTGRRQSYVTWKSVCYVDKTTTDLKNSRALTVSSQGGLEDQLTKALSKSLLPMLIGDVSTNTTTIRQLNLSFGEPGDGFYAASKYIHWYVCDTIKLRNLE
;
A
#
# COMPACT_ATOMS: atom_id res chain seq x y z
N LEU A 1 -0.56 -5.07 -9.42
CA LEU A 1 -1.69 -4.13 -9.57
C LEU A 1 -2.84 -4.91 -10.20
N TYR A 2 -4.08 -4.59 -9.87
CA TYR A 2 -5.25 -5.25 -10.44
C TYR A 2 -6.22 -4.21 -10.95
N GLN A 3 -6.86 -4.50 -12.09
CA GLN A 3 -8.06 -3.82 -12.55
C GLN A 3 -9.21 -4.81 -12.52
N TYR A 4 -10.41 -4.39 -12.13
CA TYR A 4 -11.58 -5.26 -12.14
C TYR A 4 -12.84 -4.54 -12.60
N ASN A 5 -13.76 -5.27 -13.21
CA ASN A 5 -15.03 -4.76 -13.68
C ASN A 5 -16.08 -4.83 -12.55
N ASP A 6 -16.34 -3.71 -11.89
CA ASP A 6 -17.25 -3.64 -10.76
C ASP A 6 -18.68 -3.33 -11.18
N ILE A 7 -19.31 -4.27 -11.89
CA ILE A 7 -20.66 -4.12 -12.46
C ILE A 7 -21.75 -3.88 -11.41
N HIS A 8 -21.49 -4.24 -10.16
CA HIS A 8 -22.41 -4.09 -9.03
C HIS A 8 -22.01 -2.97 -8.09
N ASP A 9 -20.96 -2.22 -8.44
CA ASP A 9 -20.50 -1.06 -7.70
C ASP A 9 -20.24 -1.32 -6.20
N ASN A 10 -19.61 -2.46 -5.90
CA ASN A 10 -19.33 -2.89 -4.53
C ASN A 10 -18.00 -2.37 -3.97
N ALA A 11 -17.12 -1.86 -4.83
CA ALA A 11 -15.76 -1.46 -4.50
C ALA A 11 -14.94 -2.55 -3.79
N ASP A 12 -15.12 -3.81 -4.18
CA ASP A 12 -14.47 -4.97 -3.57
C ASP A 12 -14.10 -6.02 -4.62
N ILE A 13 -12.80 -6.15 -4.90
CA ILE A 13 -12.27 -7.10 -5.87
C ILE A 13 -12.59 -8.56 -5.51
N SER A 14 -12.74 -8.89 -4.22
CA SER A 14 -13.00 -10.27 -3.78
C SER A 14 -14.37 -10.79 -4.22
N LYS A 15 -15.30 -9.87 -4.54
CA LYS A 15 -16.64 -10.19 -5.05
C LYS A 15 -16.66 -10.42 -6.57
N VAL A 16 -15.54 -10.18 -7.27
CA VAL A 16 -15.46 -10.27 -8.74
C VAL A 16 -14.65 -11.50 -9.15
N LYS A 17 -15.28 -12.45 -9.86
CA LYS A 17 -14.66 -13.75 -10.18
C LYS A 17 -14.01 -13.81 -11.57
N ASN A 18 -14.68 -13.32 -12.61
CA ASN A 18 -14.30 -13.56 -14.01
C ASN A 18 -13.96 -12.27 -14.79
N ALA A 19 -13.80 -11.15 -14.09
CA ALA A 19 -13.54 -9.85 -14.70
C ALA A 19 -12.47 -9.10 -13.92
N VAL A 20 -11.34 -9.77 -13.69
CA VAL A 20 -10.16 -9.25 -13.02
C VAL A 20 -8.97 -9.38 -13.97
N ASP A 21 -8.25 -8.29 -14.17
CA ASP A 21 -7.03 -8.21 -14.96
C ASP A 21 -5.85 -7.94 -14.00
N ARG A 22 -4.88 -8.84 -13.99
CA ARG A 22 -3.66 -8.68 -13.19
C ARG A 22 -2.59 -8.00 -14.03
N ILE A 23 -2.06 -6.91 -13.50
CA ILE A 23 -0.98 -6.13 -14.10
C ILE A 23 0.28 -6.31 -13.22
N PRO A 24 1.27 -7.12 -13.68
CA PRO A 24 2.52 -7.33 -12.96
C PRO A 24 3.36 -6.05 -12.98
N LEU A 25 3.56 -5.44 -11.81
CA LEU A 25 4.43 -4.26 -11.69
C LEU A 25 5.92 -4.61 -11.83
N SER A 26 6.27 -5.89 -11.77
CA SER A 26 7.62 -6.42 -12.05
C SER A 26 8.05 -6.22 -13.49
N ASP A 27 7.09 -6.13 -14.41
CA ASP A 27 7.35 -6.04 -15.85
C ASP A 27 7.47 -4.56 -16.29
N CYS A 28 7.25 -3.64 -15.36
CA CYS A 28 7.36 -2.21 -15.59
C CYS A 28 8.82 -1.76 -15.46
N PHE A 29 9.23 -0.82 -16.32
CA PHE A 29 10.48 -0.11 -16.13
C PHE A 29 10.29 1.02 -15.11
N TRP A 30 11.07 0.96 -14.03
CA TRP A 30 11.06 1.95 -12.95
C TRP A 30 12.31 2.82 -13.00
N TYR A 31 12.14 4.12 -12.79
CA TYR A 31 13.24 5.06 -12.68
C TYR A 31 13.04 6.00 -11.49
N ILE A 32 14.15 6.55 -10.98
CA ILE A 32 14.10 7.57 -9.94
C ILE A 32 13.58 8.86 -10.59
N HIS A 33 12.36 9.24 -10.25
CA HIS A 33 11.72 10.45 -10.77
C HIS A 33 12.14 11.69 -9.98
N LYS A 34 12.21 11.57 -8.66
CA LYS A 34 12.63 12.62 -7.75
C LYS A 34 13.26 12.01 -6.51
N TRP A 35 14.25 12.67 -5.93
CA TRP A 35 14.80 12.28 -4.64
C TRP A 35 15.36 13.51 -3.94
N ASP A 36 15.38 13.45 -2.61
CA ASP A 36 15.99 14.46 -1.77
C ASP A 36 17.45 14.04 -1.48
N PRO A 37 18.45 14.88 -1.79
CA PRO A 37 19.85 14.54 -1.57
C PRO A 37 20.24 14.53 -0.09
N GLU A 38 19.54 15.34 0.71
CA GLU A 38 19.68 15.43 2.14
C GLU A 38 18.31 15.63 2.79
N PRO A 39 18.15 15.26 4.07
CA PRO A 39 16.89 15.48 4.77
C PRO A 39 16.59 16.97 4.89
N HIS A 40 15.34 17.34 4.66
CA HIS A 40 14.88 18.72 4.72
C HIS A 40 15.25 19.36 6.07
N PRO A 41 15.83 20.58 6.09
CA PRO A 41 16.43 21.15 7.30
C PRO A 41 15.42 21.37 8.44
N GLU A 42 14.20 21.81 8.12
CA GLU A 42 13.16 22.05 9.13
C GLU A 42 12.37 20.79 9.50
N THR A 43 11.94 20.01 8.50
CA THR A 43 11.06 18.86 8.74
C THR A 43 11.82 17.56 9.06
N GLY A 44 13.10 17.48 8.72
CA GLY A 44 13.90 16.26 8.85
C GLY A 44 13.46 15.12 7.93
N LEU A 45 12.56 15.40 6.97
CA LEU A 45 12.04 14.42 6.03
C LEU A 45 13.01 14.17 4.88
N LEU A 46 13.10 12.92 4.44
CA LEU A 46 13.86 12.50 3.27
C LEU A 46 12.97 11.63 2.40
N SER A 47 12.85 11.95 1.11
CA SER A 47 12.04 11.17 0.18
C SER A 47 12.82 10.69 -1.04
N ILE A 48 12.47 9.49 -1.50
CA ILE A 48 12.81 8.97 -2.84
C ILE A 48 11.52 8.55 -3.55
N CYS A 49 11.41 8.92 -4.81
CA CYS A 49 10.23 8.72 -5.63
C CYS A 49 10.61 7.92 -6.87
N LEU A 50 10.08 6.70 -6.95
CA LEU A 50 10.18 5.82 -8.10
C LEU A 50 8.90 5.95 -8.93
N ARG A 51 9.04 6.08 -10.24
CA ARG A 51 7.91 6.14 -11.16
C ARG A 51 8.08 5.11 -12.27
N CYS A 52 6.99 4.49 -12.69
CA CYS A 52 6.92 3.77 -13.94
C CYS A 52 6.09 4.55 -14.97
N ASN A 53 6.69 4.72 -16.15
CA ASN A 53 6.18 5.47 -17.31
C ASN A 53 5.95 6.98 -17.12
N ASP A 54 6.05 7.74 -18.21
CA ASP A 54 5.69 9.17 -18.30
C ASP A 54 5.58 9.68 -19.75
N SER A 55 6.01 8.92 -20.77
CA SER A 55 6.24 9.47 -22.12
C SER A 55 5.34 8.91 -23.24
N LEU A 56 4.98 7.62 -23.20
CA LEU A 56 4.16 6.97 -24.23
C LEU A 56 3.10 6.06 -23.61
N PRO A 57 1.93 5.88 -24.25
CA PRO A 57 0.94 4.91 -23.79
C PRO A 57 1.55 3.50 -23.71
N SER A 58 1.20 2.77 -22.66
CA SER A 58 1.50 1.34 -22.53
C SER A 58 0.19 0.55 -22.44
N SER A 59 0.25 -0.78 -22.33
CA SER A 59 -0.95 -1.64 -22.29
C SER A 59 -1.94 -1.26 -21.18
N PHE A 60 -1.50 -0.60 -20.10
CA PHE A 60 -2.35 -0.20 -18.98
C PHE A 60 -2.17 1.28 -18.57
N LEU A 61 -1.41 2.08 -19.33
CA LEU A 61 -1.13 3.49 -19.05
C LEU A 61 -1.54 4.34 -20.24
N ASP A 62 -2.42 5.31 -20.02
CA ASP A 62 -2.79 6.32 -21.02
C ASP A 62 -1.63 7.33 -21.19
N ASN A 63 -1.77 8.26 -22.13
CA ASN A 63 -0.79 9.33 -22.35
C ASN A 63 -0.50 10.10 -21.04
N LYS A 64 0.78 10.21 -20.67
CA LYS A 64 1.26 10.78 -19.39
C LYS A 64 0.66 10.08 -18.15
N GLY A 65 0.31 8.81 -18.28
CA GLY A 65 -0.10 7.94 -17.20
C GLY A 65 1.09 7.28 -16.52
N PHE A 66 1.00 7.11 -15.21
CA PHE A 66 2.08 6.58 -14.40
C PHE A 66 1.58 5.87 -13.14
N VAL A 67 2.42 4.97 -12.63
CA VAL A 67 2.37 4.51 -11.23
C VAL A 67 3.59 5.06 -10.52
N GLU A 68 3.41 5.60 -9.33
CA GLU A 68 4.48 6.19 -8.54
C GLU A 68 4.47 5.63 -7.11
N LEU A 69 5.67 5.35 -6.61
CA LEU A 69 5.97 4.94 -5.24
C LEU A 69 6.90 5.98 -4.63
N LYS A 70 6.40 6.77 -3.68
CA LYS A 70 7.22 7.71 -2.92
C LYS A 70 7.45 7.16 -1.52
N PHE A 71 8.71 6.87 -1.22
CA PHE A 71 9.17 6.45 0.10
C PHE A 71 9.62 7.69 0.86
N THR A 72 9.21 7.82 2.12
CA THR A 72 9.53 8.96 2.99
C THR A 72 9.98 8.44 4.35
N LEU A 73 11.15 8.89 4.78
CA LEU A 73 11.70 8.65 6.12
C LEU A 73 11.77 9.98 6.87
N SER A 74 11.86 9.90 8.19
CA SER A 74 12.01 11.06 9.07
C SER A 74 13.18 10.89 10.02
N LYS A 75 13.87 12.01 10.31
CA LYS A 75 14.88 12.14 11.38
C LYS A 75 14.26 12.41 12.75
N ALA A 76 12.97 12.74 12.83
CA ALA A 76 12.26 13.01 14.06
C ALA A 76 10.87 12.36 14.06
N ASP A 77 10.40 11.97 15.23
CA ASP A 77 9.03 11.50 15.40
C ASP A 77 8.06 12.62 15.03
N ARG A 78 7.12 12.33 14.12
CA ARG A 78 6.17 13.33 13.64
C ARG A 78 4.96 12.72 12.97
N TYR A 79 3.91 13.52 12.85
CA TYR A 79 2.83 13.25 11.90
C TYR A 79 3.21 13.75 10.51
N ALA A 80 2.72 13.07 9.48
CA ALA A 80 2.84 13.51 8.10
C ALA A 80 2.03 14.80 7.89
N ASP A 81 2.57 15.71 7.06
CA ASP A 81 1.97 17.04 6.83
C ASP A 81 0.66 17.00 6.04
N GLN A 82 0.36 15.88 5.40
CA GLN A 82 -0.80 15.68 4.55
C GLN A 82 -1.68 14.59 5.14
N ALA A 83 -2.99 14.71 4.95
CA ALA A 83 -3.94 13.66 5.30
C ALA A 83 -3.51 12.34 4.60
N PRO A 84 -3.59 11.19 5.30
CA PRO A 84 -4.32 10.97 6.54
C PRO A 84 -3.48 11.21 7.82
N HIS A 85 -2.46 12.08 7.76
CA HIS A 85 -1.64 12.49 8.90
C HIS A 85 -1.09 11.29 9.68
N MET A 86 -0.53 10.31 8.97
CA MET A 86 0.04 9.13 9.61
C MET A 86 1.27 9.48 10.43
N PHE A 87 1.44 8.82 11.58
CA PHE A 87 2.63 8.97 12.40
C PHE A 87 3.83 8.24 11.79
N ILE A 88 4.98 8.92 11.76
CA ILE A 88 6.26 8.43 11.24
C ILE A 88 7.26 8.43 12.40
N VAL A 89 7.67 7.23 12.80
CA VAL A 89 8.71 7.04 13.82
C VAL A 89 10.09 7.29 13.21
N SER A 90 10.89 8.13 13.87
CA SER A 90 12.23 8.50 13.45
C SER A 90 13.12 7.28 13.21
N GLY A 91 13.71 7.20 12.02
CA GLY A 91 14.66 6.15 11.62
C GLY A 91 14.11 4.71 11.61
N LEU A 92 12.85 4.51 11.99
CA LEU A 92 12.23 3.20 12.20
C LEU A 92 11.00 2.97 11.32
N ALA A 93 10.40 4.03 10.79
CA ALA A 93 9.27 3.95 9.89
C ALA A 93 9.61 4.48 8.49
N VAL A 94 9.05 3.82 7.49
CA VAL A 94 9.02 4.31 6.10
C VAL A 94 7.55 4.50 5.71
N GLN A 95 7.17 5.74 5.42
CA GLN A 95 5.90 6.02 4.77
C GLN A 95 6.04 5.81 3.26
N ILE A 96 5.14 5.02 2.69
CA ILE A 96 5.05 4.75 1.26
C ILE A 96 3.75 5.36 0.75
N LYS A 97 3.86 6.33 -0.14
CA LYS A 97 2.74 6.86 -0.92
C LYS A 97 2.69 6.14 -2.28
N VAL A 98 1.57 5.49 -2.56
CA VAL A 98 1.28 4.90 -3.87
C VAL A 98 0.38 5.86 -4.64
N THR A 99 0.73 6.18 -5.88
CA THR A 99 -0.08 7.03 -6.77
C THR A 99 -0.35 6.32 -8.09
N LEU A 100 -1.61 6.31 -8.52
CA LEU A 100 -2.10 5.78 -9.79
C LEU A 100 -2.69 6.93 -10.60
N SER A 101 -2.06 7.32 -11.70
CA SER A 101 -2.54 8.45 -12.52
C SER A 101 -2.72 8.05 -13.98
N ARG A 102 -3.87 8.41 -14.55
CA ARG A 102 -4.20 8.18 -15.97
C ARG A 102 -3.90 6.75 -16.41
N LEU A 103 -4.33 5.78 -15.61
CA LEU A 103 -4.28 4.38 -16.01
C LEU A 103 -5.38 4.09 -17.05
N GLU A 104 -5.08 3.25 -18.03
CA GLU A 104 -6.02 2.88 -19.09
C GLU A 104 -7.08 1.91 -18.56
N LYS A 105 -8.32 2.05 -19.04
CA LYS A 105 -9.45 1.26 -18.54
C LYS A 105 -9.90 0.21 -19.54
N LYS A 106 -9.83 -1.07 -19.17
CA LYS A 106 -10.39 -2.18 -19.96
C LYS A 106 -11.92 -2.22 -19.95
N TRP A 107 -12.54 -1.71 -18.89
CA TRP A 107 -13.99 -1.72 -18.69
C TRP A 107 -14.55 -0.34 -18.36
N THR A 108 -15.84 -0.14 -18.64
CA THR A 108 -16.55 1.09 -18.27
C THR A 108 -16.58 1.27 -16.75
N ASN A 109 -16.92 0.22 -16.01
CA ASN A 109 -16.99 0.16 -14.54
C ASN A 109 -15.65 -0.30 -13.92
N ALA A 110 -14.54 0.10 -14.53
CA ALA A 110 -13.22 -0.31 -14.05
C ALA A 110 -12.86 0.35 -12.71
N ARG A 111 -12.50 -0.49 -11.74
CA ARG A 111 -11.84 -0.10 -10.50
C ARG A 111 -10.44 -0.68 -10.42
N TRP A 112 -9.64 -0.10 -9.53
CA TRP A 112 -8.27 -0.54 -9.28
C TRP A 112 -8.16 -1.16 -7.90
N ALA A 113 -7.33 -2.18 -7.79
CA ALA A 113 -6.90 -2.73 -6.52
C ALA A 113 -5.38 -2.96 -6.49
N LEU A 114 -4.79 -2.87 -5.30
CA LEU A 114 -3.38 -3.14 -5.06
C LEU A 114 -3.23 -4.42 -4.24
N GLY A 115 -2.51 -5.40 -4.79
CA GLY A 115 -2.06 -6.55 -4.02
C GLY A 115 -0.83 -6.19 -3.21
N ILE A 116 -0.87 -6.47 -1.90
CA ILE A 116 0.24 -6.30 -0.97
C ILE A 116 0.65 -7.67 -0.46
N ALA A 117 1.94 -7.98 -0.57
CA ALA A 117 2.56 -9.13 0.08
C ALA A 117 3.25 -8.65 1.36
N LEU A 118 2.79 -9.16 2.50
CA LEU A 118 3.36 -8.94 3.82
C LEU A 118 4.25 -10.14 4.14
N ALA A 119 5.46 -9.88 4.61
CA ALA A 119 6.41 -10.95 4.87
C ALA A 119 7.05 -10.80 6.26
N ALA A 120 7.29 -11.93 6.91
CA ALA A 120 7.95 -12.00 8.20
C ALA A 120 8.93 -13.18 8.29
N ASN A 121 9.96 -13.02 9.10
CA ASN A 121 11.03 -14.00 9.31
C ASN A 121 10.67 -15.08 10.36
N TYR A 122 9.42 -15.51 10.38
CA TYR A 122 8.97 -16.63 11.19
C TYR A 122 7.87 -17.40 10.45
N SER A 123 7.66 -18.65 10.83
CA SER A 123 6.66 -19.53 10.22
C SER A 123 5.29 -19.39 10.88
N LEU A 124 4.25 -19.37 10.06
CA LEU A 124 2.85 -19.53 10.43
C LEU A 124 2.25 -20.70 9.65
N PRO A 125 1.28 -21.45 10.22
CA PRO A 125 0.46 -22.41 9.49
C PRO A 125 -0.09 -21.79 8.20
N VAL A 126 -0.23 -22.58 7.13
CA VAL A 126 -0.55 -22.11 5.76
C VAL A 126 -1.74 -21.14 5.72
N ASP A 127 -2.80 -21.43 6.47
CA ASP A 127 -4.04 -20.64 6.48
C ASP A 127 -4.13 -19.63 7.62
N GLU A 128 -3.08 -19.52 8.46
CA GLU A 128 -3.10 -18.58 9.57
C GLU A 128 -2.70 -17.17 9.09
N PRO A 129 -3.56 -16.14 9.24
CA PRO A 129 -3.20 -14.77 8.89
C PRO A 129 -2.27 -14.13 9.93
N PHE A 130 -1.56 -13.07 9.54
CA PHE A 130 -0.93 -12.19 10.53
C PHE A 130 -1.99 -11.55 11.42
N ARG A 131 -1.66 -11.35 12.69
CA ARG A 131 -2.55 -10.64 13.62
C ARG A 131 -2.73 -9.21 13.15
N ASN A 132 -3.98 -8.79 12.98
CA ASN A 132 -4.32 -7.40 12.76
C ASN A 132 -5.04 -6.79 13.98
N SER A 133 -4.99 -5.47 14.07
CA SER A 133 -5.87 -4.64 14.87
C SER A 133 -6.52 -3.63 13.93
N THR A 134 -7.80 -3.38 14.14
CA THR A 134 -8.54 -2.35 13.41
C THR A 134 -9.15 -1.43 14.45
N GLU A 135 -8.77 -0.16 14.43
CA GLU A 135 -9.25 0.84 15.37
C GLU A 135 -9.87 2.01 14.59
N ILE A 136 -11.08 2.42 14.97
CA ILE A 136 -11.68 3.64 14.41
C ILE A 136 -11.02 4.84 15.11
N ASN A 137 -10.30 5.67 14.35
CA ASN A 137 -9.57 6.80 14.91
C ASN A 137 -10.31 8.13 14.67
N ILE A 138 -10.40 8.95 15.72
CA ILE A 138 -11.11 10.24 15.75
C ILE A 138 -10.13 11.41 15.51
N SER A 139 -8.82 11.14 15.40
CA SER A 139 -7.77 12.17 15.28
C SER A 139 -7.69 12.89 13.94
N ASP A 140 -8.39 12.43 12.91
CA ASP A 140 -8.43 13.12 11.62
C ASP A 140 -9.53 14.19 11.66
N GLU A 141 -9.17 15.42 12.03
CA GLU A 141 -10.10 16.53 12.29
C GLU A 141 -11.01 16.84 11.09
N SER A 142 -10.55 16.50 9.88
CA SER A 142 -11.31 16.69 8.64
C SER A 142 -12.31 15.56 8.34
N ALA A 143 -12.17 14.39 8.98
CA ALA A 143 -13.03 13.22 8.80
C ALA A 143 -13.09 12.31 10.04
N PRO A 144 -13.42 12.81 11.25
CA PRO A 144 -13.27 12.04 12.49
C PRO A 144 -14.15 10.78 12.45
N GLY A 145 -13.56 9.61 12.72
CA GLY A 145 -14.31 8.35 12.83
C GLY A 145 -14.87 7.80 11.51
N THR A 146 -14.52 8.38 10.36
CA THR A 146 -15.01 7.91 9.04
C THR A 146 -14.16 6.74 8.52
N PHE A 147 -12.89 6.69 8.89
CA PHE A 147 -11.94 5.68 8.40
C PHE A 147 -11.26 4.95 9.54
N GLU A 148 -11.01 3.66 9.31
CA GLU A 148 -10.34 2.78 10.25
C GLU A 148 -8.82 2.83 10.08
N ASP A 149 -8.10 2.85 11.19
CA ASP A 149 -6.67 2.57 11.26
C ASP A 149 -6.49 1.06 11.28
N VAL A 150 -5.85 0.54 10.25
CA VAL A 150 -5.48 -0.87 10.15
C VAL A 150 -4.02 -1.02 10.57
N VAL A 151 -3.76 -1.95 11.46
CA VAL A 151 -2.41 -2.33 11.90
C VAL A 151 -2.25 -3.83 11.73
N ILE A 152 -1.19 -4.27 11.04
CA ILE A 152 -0.83 -5.68 10.92
C ILE A 152 0.51 -5.90 11.61
N PHE A 153 0.53 -6.76 12.61
CA PHE A 153 1.72 -7.10 13.37
C PHE A 153 2.49 -8.23 12.67
N LEU A 154 3.76 -7.96 12.37
CA LEU A 154 4.67 -8.87 11.66
C LEU A 154 5.58 -9.63 12.65
N SER A 155 5.09 -9.92 13.85
CA SER A 155 5.86 -10.58 14.92
C SER A 155 5.12 -11.80 15.48
N ASN A 156 5.88 -12.81 15.90
CA ASN A 156 5.34 -14.04 16.48
C ASN A 156 4.49 -13.75 17.75
N ARG A 157 3.32 -14.40 17.84
CA ARG A 157 2.37 -14.33 18.96
C ARG A 157 3.00 -14.61 20.33
N SER A 158 4.05 -15.42 20.39
CA SER A 158 4.76 -15.76 21.64
C SER A 158 5.63 -14.63 22.20
N GLN A 159 5.81 -13.53 21.45
CA GLN A 159 6.58 -12.36 21.87
C GLN A 159 5.71 -11.32 22.59
N THR A 160 4.84 -11.75 23.51
CA THR A 160 4.12 -10.85 24.39
C THR A 160 5.13 -10.03 25.21
N GLY A 161 5.10 -8.70 25.09
CA GLY A 161 6.01 -7.78 25.78
C GLY A 161 7.27 -7.34 25.00
N ARG A 162 7.55 -7.91 23.82
CA ARG A 162 8.58 -7.36 22.91
C ARG A 162 7.97 -6.40 21.89
N ARG A 163 8.74 -5.36 21.55
CA ARG A 163 8.45 -4.39 20.50
C ARG A 163 8.20 -5.11 19.16
N GLN A 164 7.01 -4.94 18.60
CA GLN A 164 6.56 -5.63 17.38
C GLN A 164 6.77 -4.72 16.17
N SER A 165 7.32 -5.25 15.08
CA SER A 165 7.25 -4.58 13.77
C SER A 165 5.83 -4.67 13.24
N TYR A 166 5.37 -3.64 12.57
CA TYR A 166 4.01 -3.57 12.06
C TYR A 166 3.92 -2.73 10.80
N VAL A 167 2.92 -3.06 9.98
CA VAL A 167 2.50 -2.24 8.85
C VAL A 167 1.17 -1.61 9.22
N THR A 168 1.01 -0.32 8.95
CA THR A 168 -0.23 0.40 9.25
C THR A 168 -0.65 1.30 8.11
N TRP A 169 -1.94 1.50 7.95
CA TRP A 169 -2.55 2.46 7.04
C TRP A 169 -3.92 2.87 7.55
N LYS A 170 -4.47 3.94 6.98
CA LYS A 170 -5.89 4.28 7.13
C LYS A 170 -6.68 3.71 5.95
N SER A 171 -7.90 3.25 6.18
CA SER A 171 -8.82 2.71 5.16
C SER A 171 -9.43 3.81 4.26
N VAL A 172 -8.58 4.69 3.73
CA VAL A 172 -8.93 5.84 2.90
C VAL A 172 -7.94 6.01 1.77
N CYS A 173 -8.43 6.34 0.59
CA CYS A 173 -7.63 6.83 -0.53
C CYS A 173 -8.16 8.18 -1.02
N TYR A 174 -7.38 8.88 -1.83
CA TYR A 174 -7.72 10.21 -2.31
C TYR A 174 -7.72 10.26 -3.83
N VAL A 175 -8.74 10.89 -4.39
CA VAL A 175 -8.98 10.92 -5.84
C VAL A 175 -8.62 12.25 -6.50
N ASP A 176 -8.12 13.22 -5.74
CA ASP A 176 -7.60 14.49 -6.27
C ASP A 176 -6.08 14.59 -6.13
N LYS A 177 -5.44 15.27 -7.08
CA LYS A 177 -3.98 15.43 -7.10
C LYS A 177 -3.48 16.49 -6.09
N THR A 178 -4.32 17.47 -5.79
CA THR A 178 -3.93 18.70 -5.09
C THR A 178 -4.48 18.78 -3.67
N THR A 179 -5.56 18.08 -3.38
CA THR A 179 -6.29 18.16 -2.11
C THR A 179 -6.56 16.78 -1.53
N THR A 180 -6.52 16.69 -0.21
CA THR A 180 -6.80 15.46 0.56
C THR A 180 -7.93 15.69 1.56
N ASP A 181 -8.93 16.49 1.17
CA ASP A 181 -10.12 16.75 1.98
C ASP A 181 -11.13 15.60 1.91
N LEU A 182 -12.16 15.66 2.77
CA LEU A 182 -13.21 14.65 2.83
C LEU A 182 -13.92 14.44 1.49
N LYS A 183 -14.14 15.52 0.71
CA LYS A 183 -14.83 15.44 -0.60
C LYS A 183 -14.06 14.62 -1.62
N ASN A 184 -12.74 14.65 -1.55
CA ASN A 184 -11.85 13.89 -2.42
C ASN A 184 -11.33 12.60 -1.78
N SER A 185 -11.80 12.27 -0.58
CA SER A 185 -11.52 11.00 0.08
C SER A 185 -12.51 9.92 -0.38
N ARG A 186 -12.06 8.68 -0.46
CA ARG A 186 -12.88 7.50 -0.72
C ARG A 186 -12.47 6.38 0.21
N ALA A 187 -13.42 5.54 0.61
CA ALA A 187 -13.12 4.35 1.39
C ALA A 187 -12.16 3.41 0.65
N LEU A 188 -11.58 2.50 1.43
CA LEU A 188 -10.72 1.43 0.94
C LEU A 188 -11.20 0.11 1.52
N THR A 189 -11.50 -0.86 0.65
CA THR A 189 -11.88 -2.21 1.10
C THR A 189 -10.66 -3.12 1.13
N VAL A 190 -10.43 -3.78 2.27
CA VAL A 190 -9.30 -4.70 2.47
C VAL A 190 -9.81 -6.15 2.42
N SER A 191 -9.23 -6.98 1.57
CA SER A 191 -9.56 -8.41 1.55
C SER A 191 -8.96 -9.15 2.75
N SER A 192 -9.51 -10.33 3.06
CA SER A 192 -8.84 -11.29 3.95
C SER A 192 -7.41 -11.58 3.47
N GLN A 193 -6.53 -11.84 4.44
CA GLN A 193 -5.17 -12.31 4.17
C GLN A 193 -5.24 -13.77 3.68
N GLY A 194 -4.50 -14.07 2.63
CA GLY A 194 -4.37 -15.41 2.08
C GLY A 194 -2.92 -15.80 1.81
N GLY A 195 -2.72 -17.07 1.44
CA GLY A 195 -1.45 -17.54 0.90
C GLY A 195 -1.05 -16.79 -0.37
N LEU A 196 0.23 -16.86 -0.71
CA LEU A 196 0.77 -16.23 -1.91
C LEU A 196 0.50 -17.11 -3.14
N GLU A 197 0.08 -16.50 -4.25
CA GLU A 197 -0.01 -17.20 -5.53
C GLU A 197 1.37 -17.69 -6.00
N ASP A 198 1.48 -18.92 -6.52
CA ASP A 198 2.76 -19.53 -6.95
C ASP A 198 3.60 -18.66 -7.89
N GLN A 199 2.95 -17.96 -8.82
CA GLN A 199 3.64 -17.06 -9.75
C GLN A 199 4.28 -15.88 -9.02
N LEU A 200 3.61 -15.36 -7.98
CA LEU A 200 4.11 -14.26 -7.18
C LEU A 200 5.25 -14.73 -6.26
N THR A 201 5.19 -15.96 -5.74
CA THR A 201 6.30 -16.59 -5.00
C THR A 201 7.60 -16.59 -5.82
N LYS A 202 7.51 -16.99 -7.10
CA LYS A 202 8.66 -16.99 -8.03
C LYS A 202 9.19 -15.59 -8.34
N ALA A 203 8.32 -14.58 -8.38
CA ALA A 203 8.74 -13.21 -8.59
C ALA A 203 9.44 -12.64 -7.34
N LEU A 204 8.90 -12.92 -6.15
CA LEU A 204 9.48 -12.47 -4.89
C LEU A 204 10.84 -13.12 -4.59
N SER A 205 11.06 -14.39 -4.99
CA SER A 205 12.36 -15.05 -4.82
C SER A 205 13.47 -14.43 -5.66
N LYS A 206 13.14 -13.63 -6.68
CA LYS A 206 14.08 -12.86 -7.50
C LYS A 206 14.18 -11.38 -7.09
N SER A 207 13.46 -10.97 -6.05
CA SER A 207 13.48 -9.60 -5.54
C SER A 207 14.59 -9.39 -4.51
N LEU A 208 14.62 -8.22 -3.86
CA LEU A 208 15.49 -7.96 -2.69
C LEU A 208 14.99 -8.65 -1.42
N LEU A 209 13.76 -9.17 -1.41
CA LEU A 209 13.14 -9.78 -0.22
C LEU A 209 13.98 -10.90 0.41
N PRO A 210 14.56 -11.86 -0.35
CA PRO A 210 15.36 -12.93 0.23
C PRO A 210 16.61 -12.43 0.97
N MET A 211 17.14 -11.26 0.58
CA MET A 211 18.26 -10.62 1.28
C MET A 211 17.86 -10.05 2.65
N LEU A 212 16.58 -9.71 2.83
CA LEU A 212 16.06 -9.06 4.04
C LEU A 212 15.55 -10.08 5.07
N ILE A 213 14.83 -11.11 4.62
CA ILE A 213 14.11 -12.03 5.52
C ILE A 213 14.58 -13.48 5.43
N GLY A 214 15.57 -13.78 4.57
CA GLY A 214 16.03 -15.13 4.28
C GLY A 214 15.27 -15.78 3.12
N ASP A 215 15.60 -17.03 2.83
CA ASP A 215 15.05 -17.75 1.68
C ASP A 215 13.53 -17.96 1.80
N VAL A 216 12.79 -17.27 0.94
CA VAL A 216 11.32 -17.32 0.84
C VAL A 216 10.78 -18.68 0.37
N SER A 217 11.63 -19.58 -0.12
CA SER A 217 11.26 -20.96 -0.45
C SER A 217 11.32 -21.91 0.75
N THR A 218 11.86 -21.46 1.88
CA THR A 218 11.98 -22.26 3.10
C THR A 218 10.82 -22.03 4.06
N ASN A 219 10.46 -23.06 4.84
CA ASN A 219 9.39 -22.99 5.85
C ASN A 219 9.69 -22.07 7.05
N THR A 220 10.78 -21.29 7.02
CA THR A 220 11.15 -20.37 8.11
C THR A 220 10.59 -18.96 7.92
N THR A 221 10.01 -18.67 6.76
CA THR A 221 9.38 -17.37 6.47
C THR A 221 7.89 -17.53 6.24
N THR A 222 7.13 -16.47 6.52
CA THR A 222 5.71 -16.40 6.22
C THR A 222 5.47 -15.24 5.27
N ILE A 223 4.71 -15.50 4.21
CA ILE A 223 4.19 -14.45 3.34
C ILE A 223 2.66 -14.56 3.30
N ARG A 224 1.98 -13.43 3.47
CA ARG A 224 0.53 -13.30 3.29
C ARG A 224 0.24 -12.21 2.28
N GLN A 225 -0.69 -12.50 1.38
CA GLN A 225 -1.18 -11.53 0.43
C GLN A 225 -2.55 -11.01 0.89
N LEU A 226 -2.78 -9.71 0.71
CA LEU A 226 -4.09 -9.10 0.76
C LEU A 226 -4.26 -8.15 -0.43
N ASN A 227 -5.50 -7.83 -0.76
CA ASN A 227 -5.83 -6.86 -1.80
C ASN A 227 -6.52 -5.65 -1.18
N LEU A 228 -6.11 -4.47 -1.62
CA LEU A 228 -6.72 -3.19 -1.29
C LEU A 228 -7.52 -2.72 -2.49
N SER A 229 -8.84 -2.65 -2.38
CA SER A 229 -9.74 -2.16 -3.43
C SER A 229 -10.03 -0.68 -3.22
N PHE A 230 -9.72 0.14 -4.21
CA PHE A 230 -9.84 1.60 -4.11
C PHE A 230 -11.23 2.09 -4.52
N GLY A 231 -11.80 2.95 -3.68
CA GLY A 231 -13.07 3.63 -3.93
C GLY A 231 -14.22 3.09 -3.09
N GLU A 232 -15.40 3.62 -3.34
CA GLU A 232 -16.64 3.26 -2.65
C GLU A 232 -17.83 3.26 -3.61
N PRO A 233 -18.93 2.56 -3.27
CA PRO A 233 -20.15 2.58 -4.10
C PRO A 233 -20.62 4.00 -4.41
N GLY A 234 -20.97 4.27 -5.67
CA GLY A 234 -21.49 5.55 -6.13
C GLY A 234 -20.43 6.62 -6.46
N ASP A 235 -19.13 6.31 -6.31
CA ASP A 235 -18.04 7.28 -6.57
C ASP A 235 -17.75 7.57 -8.05
N GLY A 236 -18.47 6.93 -8.97
CA GLY A 236 -18.26 7.06 -10.41
C GLY A 236 -17.06 6.27 -10.95
N PHE A 237 -16.54 5.32 -10.17
CA PHE A 237 -15.40 4.46 -10.48
C PHE A 237 -14.11 5.25 -10.76
N TYR A 238 -13.06 4.58 -11.23
CA TYR A 238 -11.81 5.28 -11.61
C TYR A 238 -12.01 6.28 -12.77
N ALA A 239 -13.09 6.11 -13.54
CA ALA A 239 -13.41 6.99 -14.67
C ALA A 239 -13.63 8.45 -14.24
N ALA A 240 -14.16 8.67 -13.02
CA ALA A 240 -14.50 10.00 -12.53
C ALA A 240 -13.27 10.88 -12.26
N SER A 241 -12.19 10.30 -11.71
CA SER A 241 -10.99 11.07 -11.33
C SER A 241 -9.78 10.80 -12.21
N LYS A 242 -9.63 9.58 -12.75
CA LYS A 242 -8.39 9.06 -13.35
C LYS A 242 -7.15 9.28 -12.45
N TYR A 243 -7.37 9.31 -11.14
CA TYR A 243 -6.34 9.56 -10.15
C TYR A 243 -6.71 8.92 -8.81
N ILE A 244 -5.75 8.20 -8.21
CA ILE A 244 -5.84 7.66 -6.86
C ILE A 244 -4.48 7.86 -6.21
N HIS A 245 -4.45 8.25 -4.94
CA HIS A 245 -3.29 8.03 -4.10
C HIS A 245 -3.66 7.52 -2.71
N TRP A 246 -2.74 6.77 -2.10
CA TRP A 246 -2.93 6.09 -0.82
C TRP A 246 -1.59 6.00 -0.08
N TYR A 247 -1.65 5.90 1.25
CA TYR A 247 -0.47 5.86 2.12
C TYR A 247 -0.46 4.61 3.01
N VAL A 248 0.73 4.06 3.22
CA VAL A 248 1.02 3.02 4.20
C VAL A 248 2.34 3.33 4.91
N CYS A 249 2.44 2.97 6.17
CA CYS A 249 3.68 3.04 6.93
C CYS A 249 4.13 1.62 7.29
N ASP A 250 5.36 1.27 6.93
CA ASP A 250 6.04 0.09 7.46
C ASP A 250 6.96 0.54 8.59
N THR A 251 6.76 -0.01 9.79
CA THR A 251 7.51 0.36 10.99
C THR A 251 8.24 -0.84 11.55
N ILE A 252 9.57 -0.76 11.54
CA ILE A 252 10.46 -1.73 12.16
C ILE A 252 10.72 -1.26 13.59
N LYS A 253 10.42 -2.10 14.57
CA LYS A 253 10.74 -1.80 15.96
C LYS A 253 11.99 -2.58 16.35
N LEU A 254 13.15 -1.93 16.31
CA LEU A 254 14.43 -2.55 16.68
C LEU A 254 14.44 -2.95 18.18
N ARG A 255 15.11 -4.07 18.50
CA ARG A 255 15.63 -4.27 19.87
C ARG A 255 16.56 -3.09 20.13
N ASN A 256 16.36 -2.38 21.24
CA ASN A 256 17.41 -1.50 21.73
C ASN A 256 18.68 -2.37 21.87
N LEU A 257 19.77 -1.91 21.27
CA LEU A 257 21.11 -2.22 21.77
C LEU A 257 21.19 -1.49 23.12
N GLU A 258 20.84 -2.20 24.19
CA GLU A 258 21.31 -1.88 25.54
C GLU A 258 22.66 -2.55 25.75
#